data_AF-A0A951QFD2-F1
#
_entry.id   AF-A0A951QFD2-F1
#
_cell.length_a   1.000
_cell.length_b   1.000
_cell.length_c   1.000
_cell.angle_alpha   90.00
_cell.angle_beta   90.00
_cell.angle_gamma   90.00
#
_symmetry.space_group_name_H-M   'P 1'
#
loop_
_entity.id
_entity.type
_entity.pdbx_description
1 polymer ?
#
loop_
_entity_poly.entity_id
_entity_poly.type
_entity_poly.pdbx_seq_one_letter_code
_entity_poly.pdbx_strand_id
1 'polypeptide(L)'
;MPVCLGHFWWGAERPTKNAPVLTALAVALTQRRLTVAKFVKVFVYGTLKPGECNYESYCVGQVVEVQPAVAHGELFDLPFDYPAMAQGDRSVHGYLLSFADVAILSDLDELEDYSPDRADVENEYVRQEVEVFSPEGQSLGTAWVYLMSAARAIGMGGVLLPDGKWTAAEKAAETSY
;
A
#
# COMPACT_ATOMS: atom_id res chain seq x y z
N MET A 1 67.81 74.34 -16.20
CA MET A 1 68.23 73.56 -15.01
C MET A 1 67.20 72.46 -14.79
N PRO A 2 67.64 71.20 -14.51
CA PRO A 2 66.94 69.93 -14.79
C PRO A 2 65.84 69.64 -13.74
N VAL A 3 64.93 68.66 -13.90
CA VAL A 3 65.02 67.21 -13.57
C VAL A 3 63.90 66.49 -14.39
N CYS A 4 64.14 65.45 -15.22
CA CYS A 4 64.19 64.00 -14.91
C CYS A 4 63.04 63.51 -13.98
N LEU A 5 62.36 62.37 -14.11
CA LEU A 5 62.47 61.11 -14.87
C LEU A 5 61.22 60.26 -14.53
N GLY A 6 60.89 59.25 -15.36
CA GLY A 6 60.11 58.05 -14.95
C GLY A 6 58.84 57.80 -15.79
N HIS A 7 58.84 56.84 -16.74
CA HIS A 7 58.49 55.40 -16.56
C HIS A 7 56.96 55.20 -16.41
N PHE A 8 56.23 54.26 -17.04
CA PHE A 8 56.51 53.04 -17.80
C PHE A 8 55.18 52.57 -18.46
N TRP A 9 55.26 52.04 -19.69
CA TRP A 9 54.50 50.90 -20.28
C TRP A 9 52.95 50.83 -20.44
N TRP A 10 52.58 50.83 -21.74
CA TRP A 10 51.91 49.78 -22.55
C TRP A 10 50.47 49.29 -22.29
N GLY A 11 49.65 49.39 -23.35
CA GLY A 11 48.54 48.49 -23.69
C GLY A 11 47.17 49.15 -23.60
N ALA A 12 46.24 49.04 -24.55
CA ALA A 12 46.18 48.29 -25.79
C ALA A 12 45.04 48.89 -26.64
N GLU A 13 45.25 49.03 -27.95
CA GLU A 13 44.15 49.04 -28.90
C GLU A 13 43.55 47.63 -28.98
N ARG A 14 42.21 47.52 -29.09
CA ARG A 14 41.53 46.71 -30.13
C ARG A 14 39.99 46.74 -30.03
N PRO A 15 39.29 46.32 -31.09
CA PRO A 15 38.14 47.02 -31.63
C PRO A 15 36.80 46.30 -31.40
N THR A 16 35.75 46.99 -31.82
CA THR A 16 34.37 46.54 -31.98
C THR A 16 34.24 45.21 -32.73
N LYS A 17 33.32 44.35 -32.28
CA LYS A 17 32.65 43.35 -33.13
C LYS A 17 31.30 42.94 -32.54
N ASN A 18 30.29 43.16 -33.39
CA ASN A 18 28.89 42.75 -33.23
C ASN A 18 28.75 41.26 -32.95
N ALA A 19 27.81 40.90 -32.07
CA ALA A 19 27.28 39.55 -31.94
C ALA A 19 25.77 39.57 -32.30
N PRO A 20 25.24 38.56 -33.02
CA PRO A 20 23.83 38.50 -33.37
C PRO A 20 22.99 38.06 -32.17
N VAL A 21 21.82 38.66 -32.04
CA VAL A 21 20.77 38.26 -31.09
C VAL A 21 20.18 36.93 -31.57
N LEU A 22 20.53 35.83 -30.90
CA LEU A 22 19.85 34.54 -31.06
C LEU A 22 18.67 34.51 -30.10
N THR A 23 17.46 34.75 -30.62
CA THR A 23 16.21 34.53 -29.90
C THR A 23 16.01 33.03 -29.72
N ALA A 24 16.41 32.50 -28.56
CA ALA A 24 16.03 31.15 -28.16
C ALA A 24 14.55 31.15 -27.75
N LEU A 25 13.68 30.60 -28.60
CA LEU A 25 12.36 30.16 -28.14
C LEU A 25 12.59 28.96 -27.21
N ALA A 26 12.53 29.22 -25.90
CA ALA A 26 12.37 28.16 -24.93
C ALA A 26 10.95 27.61 -25.08
N VAL A 27 10.83 26.42 -25.65
CA VAL A 27 9.61 25.60 -25.49
C VAL A 27 9.54 25.25 -24.02
N ALA A 28 8.65 25.92 -23.29
CA ALA A 28 8.31 25.56 -21.93
C ALA A 28 7.64 24.18 -21.95
N LEU A 29 8.44 23.13 -21.69
CA LEU A 29 7.91 21.83 -21.36
C LEU A 29 7.14 21.97 -20.04
N THR A 30 5.81 22.01 -20.13
CA THR A 30 4.95 21.89 -18.96
C THR A 30 5.24 20.54 -18.32
N GLN A 31 6.06 20.53 -17.27
CA GLN A 31 6.18 19.36 -16.41
C GLN A 31 4.82 19.19 -15.73
N ARG A 32 3.96 18.33 -16.29
CA ARG A 32 2.83 17.77 -15.54
C ARG A 32 3.45 17.08 -14.33
N ARG A 33 3.35 17.69 -13.15
CA ARG A 33 3.48 16.96 -11.89
C ARG A 33 2.43 15.84 -11.96
N LEU A 34 2.87 14.61 -12.16
CA LEU A 34 2.07 13.45 -11.85
C LEU A 34 1.87 13.49 -10.33
N THR A 35 0.75 14.02 -9.88
CA THR A 35 0.31 13.78 -8.51
C THR A 35 0.08 12.28 -8.45
N VAL A 36 1.00 11.53 -7.84
CA VAL A 36 0.74 10.13 -7.51
C VAL A 36 -0.45 10.17 -6.57
N ALA A 37 -1.61 9.73 -7.05
CA ALA A 37 -2.77 9.56 -6.19
C ALA A 37 -2.35 8.62 -5.06
N LYS A 38 -2.45 9.09 -3.82
CA LYS A 38 -2.07 8.31 -2.65
C LYS A 38 -3.24 7.40 -2.32
N PHE A 39 -3.20 6.17 -2.84
CA PHE A 39 -4.19 5.17 -2.52
C PHE A 39 -3.97 4.59 -1.13
N VAL A 40 -5.05 4.26 -0.45
CA VAL A 40 -5.02 3.38 0.72
C VAL A 40 -5.08 1.94 0.23
N LYS A 41 -4.16 1.12 0.71
CA LYS A 41 -4.04 -0.28 0.33
C LYS A 41 -4.43 -1.15 1.51
N VAL A 42 -5.30 -2.12 1.28
CA VAL A 42 -5.73 -3.10 2.27
C VAL A 42 -5.54 -4.50 1.69
N PHE A 43 -4.78 -5.34 2.37
CA PHE A 43 -4.67 -6.76 2.07
C PHE A 43 -5.80 -7.51 2.75
N VAL A 44 -6.60 -8.22 1.96
CA VAL A 44 -7.76 -9.00 2.42
C VAL A 44 -7.56 -10.47 2.10
N TYR A 45 -7.82 -11.33 3.07
CA TYR A 45 -7.62 -12.78 2.98
C TYR A 45 -8.89 -13.59 3.30
N GLY A 46 -9.98 -12.91 3.69
CA GLY A 46 -11.22 -13.51 4.18
C GLY A 46 -12.48 -12.98 3.51
N THR A 47 -13.48 -12.62 4.31
CA THR A 47 -14.84 -12.23 3.88
C THR A 47 -14.90 -11.00 2.98
N LEU A 48 -13.82 -10.20 2.95
CA LEU A 48 -13.64 -9.04 2.07
C LEU A 48 -12.96 -9.39 0.72
N LYS A 49 -12.67 -10.65 0.41
CA LYS A 49 -12.17 -11.02 -0.93
C LYS A 49 -13.29 -10.89 -1.98
N PRO A 50 -12.96 -10.60 -3.25
CA PRO A 50 -13.95 -10.66 -4.33
C PRO A 50 -14.70 -11.99 -4.34
N GLY A 51 -16.04 -11.93 -4.34
CA GLY A 51 -16.93 -13.10 -4.30
C GLY A 51 -17.31 -13.58 -2.90
N GLU A 52 -16.75 -13.01 -1.84
CA GLU A 52 -17.13 -13.32 -0.45
C GLU A 52 -18.17 -12.31 0.10
N CYS A 53 -18.81 -12.67 1.21
CA CYS A 53 -20.05 -12.03 1.69
C CYS A 53 -19.95 -10.54 2.01
N ASN A 54 -18.79 -10.03 2.44
CA ASN A 54 -18.62 -8.62 2.81
C ASN A 54 -18.12 -7.75 1.66
N TYR A 55 -17.63 -8.34 0.56
CA TYR A 55 -17.05 -7.57 -0.53
C TYR A 55 -18.06 -6.64 -1.21
N GLU A 56 -19.30 -7.10 -1.41
CA GLU A 56 -20.32 -6.30 -2.08
C GLU A 56 -20.71 -5.05 -1.27
N SER A 57 -20.97 -5.23 0.02
CA SER A 57 -21.42 -4.13 0.89
C SER A 57 -20.34 -3.09 1.18
N TYR A 58 -19.08 -3.51 1.28
CA TYR A 58 -17.98 -2.64 1.73
C TYR A 58 -17.09 -2.14 0.59
N CYS A 59 -16.84 -2.95 -0.45
CA CYS A 59 -15.81 -2.66 -1.44
C CYS A 59 -16.37 -2.16 -2.78
N VAL A 60 -17.54 -2.65 -3.22
CA VAL A 60 -18.11 -2.26 -4.52
C VAL A 60 -18.44 -0.77 -4.53
N GLY A 61 -17.98 -0.07 -5.58
CA GLY A 61 -18.15 1.38 -5.71
C GLY A 61 -17.10 2.23 -4.99
N GLN A 62 -16.31 1.65 -4.08
CA GLN A 62 -15.22 2.33 -3.37
C GLN A 62 -13.82 1.89 -3.85
N VAL A 63 -13.67 0.61 -4.21
CA VAL A 63 -12.40 0.04 -4.67
C VAL A 63 -12.04 0.55 -6.07
N VAL A 64 -10.79 0.96 -6.26
CA VAL A 64 -10.27 1.44 -7.55
C VAL A 64 -9.39 0.42 -8.27
N GLU A 65 -8.81 -0.52 -7.53
CA GLU A 65 -7.97 -1.58 -8.06
C GLU A 65 -8.05 -2.82 -7.17
N VAL A 66 -8.08 -3.98 -7.81
CA VAL A 66 -8.11 -5.28 -7.17
C VAL A 66 -7.06 -6.14 -7.85
N GLN A 67 -6.12 -6.70 -7.08
CA GLN A 67 -5.13 -7.64 -7.62
C GLN A 67 -4.86 -8.78 -6.65
N PRO A 68 -4.62 -10.01 -7.14
CA PRO A 68 -4.17 -11.12 -6.30
C PRO A 68 -2.88 -10.76 -5.57
N ALA A 69 -2.78 -11.19 -4.31
CA ALA A 69 -1.65 -10.84 -3.46
C ALA A 69 -1.38 -11.91 -2.41
N VAL A 70 -0.19 -11.85 -1.81
CA VAL A 70 0.28 -12.74 -0.76
C VAL A 70 0.88 -11.90 0.37
N ALA A 71 0.57 -12.23 1.62
CA ALA A 71 1.26 -11.70 2.80
C ALA A 71 1.79 -12.86 3.65
N HIS A 72 2.72 -12.58 4.56
CA HIS A 72 3.22 -13.60 5.49
C HIS A 72 2.41 -13.60 6.79
N GLY A 73 1.92 -14.77 7.19
CA GLY A 73 1.16 -15.00 8.40
C GLY A 73 0.75 -16.45 8.58
N GLU A 74 -0.03 -16.74 9.61
CA GLU A 74 -0.68 -18.04 9.81
C GLU A 74 -2.18 -17.86 9.69
N LEU A 75 -2.80 -18.56 8.74
CA LEU A 75 -4.23 -18.47 8.47
C LEU A 75 -4.99 -19.58 9.21
N PHE A 76 -6.05 -19.21 9.90
CA PHE A 76 -6.94 -20.10 10.61
C PHE A 76 -8.35 -19.98 10.07
N ASP A 77 -9.00 -21.11 9.84
CA ASP A 77 -10.44 -21.18 9.60
C ASP A 77 -11.18 -21.24 10.94
N LEU A 78 -12.07 -20.29 11.20
CA LEU A 78 -12.86 -20.27 12.43
C LEU A 78 -14.22 -20.96 12.20
N PRO A 79 -14.84 -21.51 13.25
CA PRO A 79 -16.15 -22.17 13.14
C PRO A 79 -17.33 -21.19 12.88
N PHE A 80 -17.04 -19.92 12.59
CA PHE A 80 -18.01 -18.84 12.45
C PHE A 80 -18.09 -18.27 11.03
N ASP A 81 -17.61 -19.02 10.02
CA ASP A 81 -17.62 -18.64 8.60
C ASP A 81 -16.82 -17.37 8.25
N TYR A 82 -15.75 -17.10 9.02
CA TYR A 82 -14.73 -16.12 8.68
C TYR A 82 -13.34 -16.57 9.17
N PRO A 83 -12.24 -16.15 8.52
CA PRO A 83 -10.90 -16.58 8.92
C PRO A 83 -10.23 -15.61 9.88
N ALA A 84 -9.19 -16.09 10.55
CA ALA A 84 -8.25 -15.29 11.31
C ALA A 84 -6.83 -15.42 10.73
N MET A 85 -6.16 -14.31 10.46
CA MET A 85 -4.72 -14.31 10.17
C MET A 85 -3.94 -13.83 11.40
N ALA A 86 -3.01 -14.66 11.87
CA ALA A 86 -2.03 -14.30 12.88
C ALA A 86 -0.69 -13.96 12.24
N GLN A 87 0.19 -13.29 13.01
CA GLN A 87 1.58 -13.09 12.60
C GLN A 87 2.30 -14.45 12.44
N GLY A 88 3.15 -14.55 11.42
CA GLY A 88 3.94 -15.73 11.11
C GLY A 88 4.56 -15.65 9.72
N ASP A 89 5.24 -16.73 9.31
CA ASP A 89 6.09 -16.72 8.11
C ASP A 89 5.52 -17.53 6.92
N ARG A 90 4.30 -18.08 7.05
CA ARG A 90 3.67 -18.84 5.95
C ARG A 90 3.01 -17.90 4.95
N SER A 91 2.89 -18.32 3.71
CA SER A 91 2.14 -17.57 2.70
C SER A 91 0.64 -17.61 2.98
N VAL A 92 0.01 -16.45 3.07
CA VAL A 92 -1.45 -16.27 3.10
C VAL A 92 -1.87 -15.63 1.78
N HIS A 93 -2.78 -16.29 1.07
CA HIS A 93 -3.25 -15.87 -0.24
C HIS A 93 -4.52 -15.05 -0.12
N GLY A 94 -4.53 -13.90 -0.79
CA GLY A 94 -5.62 -12.95 -0.74
C GLY A 94 -5.60 -11.98 -1.91
N TYR A 95 -6.09 -10.78 -1.66
CA TYR A 95 -6.15 -9.70 -2.62
C TYR A 95 -5.64 -8.41 -2.00
N LEU A 96 -4.93 -7.60 -2.79
CA LEU A 96 -4.65 -6.22 -2.47
C LEU A 96 -5.74 -5.35 -3.08
N LEU A 97 -6.49 -4.68 -2.21
CA LEU A 97 -7.50 -3.70 -2.59
C LEU A 97 -6.91 -2.30 -2.46
N SER A 98 -7.05 -1.48 -3.51
CA SER A 98 -6.69 -0.07 -3.47
C SER A 98 -7.94 0.79 -3.40
N PHE A 99 -7.93 1.80 -2.55
CA PHE A 99 -9.02 2.76 -2.33
C PHE A 99 -8.52 4.19 -2.50
N ALA A 100 -9.34 5.07 -3.07
CA ALA A 100 -8.99 6.48 -3.25
C ALA A 100 -9.19 7.33 -1.98
N ASP A 101 -10.10 6.91 -1.10
CA ASP A 101 -10.42 7.61 0.14
C ASP A 101 -9.94 6.79 1.35
N VAL A 102 -9.33 7.47 2.32
CA VAL A 102 -8.90 6.85 3.58
C VAL A 102 -10.07 6.57 4.52
N ALA A 103 -11.23 7.21 4.31
CA ALA A 103 -12.43 6.98 5.12
C ALA A 103 -12.90 5.52 5.13
N ILE A 104 -12.57 4.73 4.09
CA ILE A 104 -12.85 3.28 4.05
C ILE A 104 -12.31 2.55 5.28
N LEU A 105 -11.19 3.02 5.83
CA LEU A 105 -10.57 2.43 7.02
C LEU A 105 -11.51 2.48 8.23
N SER A 106 -12.36 3.49 8.35
CA SER A 106 -13.34 3.59 9.43
C SER A 106 -14.47 2.56 9.28
N ASP A 107 -14.97 2.36 8.05
CA ASP A 107 -16.00 1.35 7.78
C ASP A 107 -15.48 -0.07 8.04
N LEU A 108 -14.23 -0.32 7.67
CA LEU A 108 -13.57 -1.60 7.94
C LEU A 108 -13.24 -1.78 9.43
N ASP A 109 -12.88 -0.71 10.14
CA ASP A 109 -12.65 -0.77 11.60
C ASP A 109 -13.91 -1.15 12.37
N GLU A 110 -15.08 -0.64 11.96
CA GLU A 110 -16.38 -1.05 12.52
C GLU A 110 -16.69 -2.53 12.22
N LEU A 111 -16.47 -2.97 10.98
CA LEU A 111 -16.70 -4.36 10.56
C LEU A 111 -15.83 -5.35 11.34
N GLU A 112 -14.55 -5.04 11.52
CA GLU A 112 -13.54 -5.94 12.07
C GLU A 112 -13.41 -5.82 13.60
N ASP A 113 -14.36 -5.13 14.27
CA ASP A 113 -14.34 -4.78 15.69
C ASP A 113 -12.94 -4.30 16.14
N TYR A 114 -12.44 -3.27 15.46
CA TYR A 114 -11.17 -2.62 15.76
C TYR A 114 -11.36 -1.15 16.16
N SER A 115 -10.64 -0.74 17.20
CA SER A 115 -10.48 0.64 17.60
C SER A 115 -9.04 0.88 18.07
N PRO A 116 -8.38 1.96 17.60
CA PRO A 116 -7.03 2.31 18.04
C PRO A 116 -6.97 2.80 19.50
N ASP A 117 -8.11 3.15 20.09
CA ASP A 117 -8.21 3.64 21.47
C ASP A 117 -8.41 2.50 22.49
N ARG A 118 -8.63 1.27 22.02
CA ARG A 118 -8.75 0.06 22.85
C ARG A 118 -7.40 -0.66 22.95
N ALA A 119 -7.20 -1.40 24.05
CA ALA A 119 -6.08 -2.33 24.10
C ALA A 119 -6.28 -3.45 23.06
N ASP A 120 -5.18 -3.96 22.49
CA ASP A 120 -5.22 -5.01 21.45
C ASP A 120 -6.06 -6.23 21.85
N VAL A 121 -6.06 -6.59 23.13
CA VAL A 121 -6.81 -7.74 23.67
C VAL A 121 -8.33 -7.52 23.68
N GLU A 122 -8.77 -6.27 23.63
CA GLU A 122 -10.18 -5.87 23.59
C GLU A 122 -10.71 -5.77 22.16
N ASN A 123 -9.83 -5.70 21.17
CA ASN A 123 -10.21 -5.77 19.76
C ASN A 123 -10.37 -7.24 19.32
N GLU A 124 -11.27 -7.50 18.37
CA GLU A 124 -11.32 -8.81 17.72
C GLU A 124 -10.15 -8.99 16.76
N TYR A 125 -9.93 -7.98 15.91
CA TYR A 125 -8.77 -7.85 15.06
C TYR A 125 -7.98 -6.58 15.38
N VAL A 126 -6.67 -6.62 15.18
CA VAL A 126 -5.78 -5.47 15.27
C VAL A 126 -5.32 -5.10 13.87
N ARG A 127 -5.54 -3.85 13.46
CA ARG A 127 -5.05 -3.35 12.18
C ARG A 127 -3.54 -3.03 12.23
N GLN A 128 -2.78 -3.56 11.28
CA GLN A 128 -1.33 -3.33 11.15
C GLN A 128 -0.93 -3.13 9.69
N GLU A 129 0.22 -2.50 9.43
CA GLU A 129 0.83 -2.48 8.10
C GLU A 129 1.76 -3.68 7.93
N VAL A 130 1.63 -4.40 6.82
CA VAL A 130 2.51 -5.51 6.45
C VAL A 130 3.03 -5.33 5.03
N GLU A 131 4.16 -5.94 4.72
CA GLU A 131 4.60 -6.07 3.32
C GLU A 131 3.75 -7.12 2.60
N VAL A 132 3.37 -6.79 1.36
CA VAL A 132 2.54 -7.63 0.51
C VAL A 132 3.27 -7.89 -0.80
N PHE A 133 3.09 -9.09 -1.35
CA PHE A 133 3.75 -9.57 -2.55
C PHE A 133 2.74 -9.98 -3.62
N SER A 134 3.14 -9.95 -4.88
CA SER A 134 2.41 -10.61 -5.96
C SER A 134 2.51 -12.14 -5.79
N PRO A 135 1.65 -12.94 -6.45
CA PRO A 135 1.79 -14.40 -6.46
C PRO A 135 3.17 -14.90 -6.94
N GLU A 136 3.87 -14.10 -7.74
CA GLU A 136 5.22 -14.36 -8.26
C GLU A 136 6.34 -13.93 -7.28
N GLY A 137 5.98 -13.39 -6.11
CA GLY A 137 6.91 -12.98 -5.06
C GLY A 137 7.49 -11.57 -5.22
N GLN A 138 6.92 -10.74 -6.09
CA GLN A 138 7.36 -9.35 -6.25
C GLN A 138 6.72 -8.46 -5.18
N SER A 139 7.51 -7.63 -4.49
CA SER A 139 6.96 -6.69 -3.50
C SER A 139 5.99 -5.70 -4.14
N LEU A 140 4.80 -5.59 -3.56
CA LEU A 140 3.74 -4.63 -3.93
C LEU A 140 3.68 -3.43 -2.97
N GLY A 141 4.61 -3.37 -2.02
CA GLY A 141 4.70 -2.38 -0.95
C GLY A 141 3.96 -2.78 0.32
N THR A 142 3.76 -1.81 1.21
CA THR A 142 3.01 -2.02 2.44
C THR A 142 1.50 -1.85 2.23
N ALA A 143 0.71 -2.57 3.01
CA ALA A 143 -0.74 -2.46 3.05
C ALA A 143 -1.25 -2.70 4.47
N TRP A 144 -2.42 -2.14 4.79
CA TRP A 144 -3.15 -2.46 6.00
C TRP A 144 -3.68 -3.89 5.94
N VAL A 145 -3.66 -4.58 7.08
CA VAL A 145 -4.25 -5.90 7.28
C VAL A 145 -4.85 -5.96 8.69
N TYR A 146 -5.94 -6.69 8.84
CA TYR A 146 -6.57 -6.98 10.14
C TYR A 146 -6.06 -8.32 10.64
N LEU A 147 -5.46 -8.37 11.83
CA LEU A 147 -4.81 -9.56 12.38
C LEU A 147 -5.46 -9.99 13.69
N MET A 148 -5.59 -11.28 13.91
CA MET A 148 -5.99 -11.87 15.19
C MET A 148 -4.81 -12.64 15.79
N SER A 149 -4.59 -12.54 17.10
CA SER A 149 -3.52 -13.34 17.72
C SER A 149 -3.78 -14.85 17.56
N ALA A 150 -2.73 -15.64 17.34
CA ALA A 150 -2.85 -17.09 17.21
C ALA A 150 -3.53 -17.73 18.45
N ALA A 151 -3.21 -17.24 19.64
CA ALA A 151 -3.83 -17.70 20.88
C ALA A 151 -5.36 -17.49 20.90
N ARG A 152 -5.83 -16.33 20.41
CA ARG A 152 -7.26 -16.04 20.29
C ARG A 152 -7.91 -16.92 19.21
N ALA A 153 -7.31 -17.01 18.02
CA ALA A 153 -7.82 -17.85 16.94
C ALA A 153 -7.98 -19.30 17.39
N ILE A 154 -6.96 -19.88 18.02
CA ILE A 154 -7.01 -21.24 18.60
C ILE A 154 -8.06 -21.32 19.71
N GLY A 155 -8.14 -20.33 20.60
CA GLY A 155 -9.14 -20.27 21.66
C GLY A 155 -10.58 -20.21 21.16
N MET A 156 -10.80 -19.67 19.95
CA MET A 156 -12.08 -19.64 19.24
C MET A 156 -12.36 -20.93 18.44
N GLY A 157 -11.50 -21.95 18.54
CA GLY A 157 -11.64 -23.21 17.80
C GLY A 157 -11.08 -23.15 16.39
N GLY A 158 -10.23 -22.17 16.08
CA GLY A 158 -9.61 -22.01 14.78
C GLY A 158 -8.70 -23.17 14.39
N VAL A 159 -8.84 -23.63 13.15
CA VAL A 159 -8.01 -24.68 12.56
C VAL A 159 -7.02 -24.05 11.60
N LEU A 160 -5.73 -24.30 11.81
CA LEU A 160 -4.68 -23.81 10.90
C LEU A 160 -4.90 -24.35 9.48
N LEU A 161 -4.84 -23.47 8.49
CA LEU A 161 -4.88 -23.77 7.06
C LEU A 161 -3.45 -23.74 6.50
N PRO A 162 -2.81 -24.90 6.29
CA PRO A 162 -1.38 -24.94 5.94
C PRO A 162 -1.07 -24.38 4.53
N ASP A 163 -2.06 -24.34 3.65
CA ASP A 163 -1.95 -23.78 2.30
C ASP A 163 -2.27 -22.27 2.23
N GLY A 164 -2.67 -21.68 3.37
CA GLY A 164 -2.92 -20.24 3.51
C GLY A 164 -4.05 -19.72 2.63
N LYS A 165 -5.03 -20.55 2.28
CA LYS A 165 -6.18 -20.16 1.45
C LYS A 165 -7.47 -20.36 2.22
N TRP A 166 -8.38 -19.40 2.09
CA TRP A 166 -9.70 -19.49 2.70
C TRP A 166 -10.80 -19.10 1.69
N THR A 167 -11.93 -19.79 1.74
CA THR A 167 -13.19 -19.40 1.10
C THR A 167 -14.37 -19.96 1.87
N ALA A 168 -15.48 -19.21 1.94
CA ALA A 168 -16.69 -19.69 2.60
C ALA A 168 -17.35 -20.86 1.84
N ALA A 169 -17.17 -20.94 0.52
CA ALA A 169 -17.87 -21.92 -0.32
C ALA A 169 -17.47 -23.39 -0.05
N GLU A 170 -16.22 -23.64 0.37
CA GLU A 170 -15.74 -24.99 0.69
C GLU A 170 -16.45 -25.56 1.93
N LYS A 171 -16.91 -24.69 2.85
CA LYS A 171 -17.64 -25.06 4.08
C LYS A 171 -19.09 -25.49 3.81
N ALA A 172 -19.74 -24.85 2.84
CA ALA A 172 -21.12 -25.18 2.46
C ALA A 172 -21.23 -26.59 1.85
N ALA A 173 -20.16 -27.10 1.23
CA ALA A 173 -20.14 -28.43 0.63
C ALA A 173 -20.03 -29.55 1.70
N GLU A 174 -19.28 -29.33 2.77
CA GLU A 174 -19.09 -30.33 3.85
C GLU A 174 -20.29 -30.48 4.79
N THR A 175 -21.16 -29.48 4.86
CA THR A 175 -22.34 -29.50 5.76
C THR A 175 -23.58 -30.14 5.10
N SER A 176 -23.46 -30.67 3.87
CA SER A 176 -24.59 -31.23 3.10
C SER A 176 -24.75 -32.77 3.17
N TYR A 177 -24.05 -33.45 4.08
CA TYR A 177 -24.07 -34.92 4.20
C TYR A 177 -24.75 -35.44 5.47
#